data_AF-A0A8C4RP78-F1
#
_entry.id   AF-A0A8C4RP78-F1
#
_cell.length_a   1.000
_cell.length_b   1.000
_cell.length_c   1.000
_cell.angle_alpha   90.00
_cell.angle_beta   90.00
_cell.angle_gamma   90.00
#
_symmetry.space_group_name_H-M   'P 1'
#
loop_
_entity.id
_entity.type
_entity.pdbx_description
1 polymer ?
#
loop_
_entity_poly.entity_id
_entity_poly.type
_entity_poly.pdbx_seq_one_letter_code
_entity_poly.pdbx_strand_id
1 'polypeptide(L)'
;LVDDLNSLTSKLLAEWGWKAEEVKDFERDQEVPANALSPASSFESFCPSPPRFGDSEQKVAVKPKMSIKRRMKASEREKLRMRSLADALHQLRDYLPADYSQRGQPLTKIQTLKYTIQYINELSELLRNK
;
A
#
# COMPACT_ATOMS: atom_id res chain seq x y z
N LEU A 1 12.29 -26.05 -15.40
CA LEU A 1 12.47 -25.57 -14.00
C LEU A 1 12.40 -24.04 -13.88
N VAL A 2 13.35 -23.29 -14.46
CA VAL A 2 13.32 -21.79 -14.43
C VAL A 2 12.13 -21.22 -15.22
N ASP A 3 11.79 -21.81 -16.36
CA ASP A 3 10.63 -21.40 -17.17
C ASP A 3 9.29 -21.75 -16.51
N ASP A 4 9.20 -22.90 -15.85
CA ASP A 4 8.01 -23.32 -15.08
C ASP A 4 7.76 -22.38 -13.91
N LEU A 5 8.82 -21.94 -13.22
CA LEU A 5 8.73 -20.99 -12.13
C LEU A 5 8.31 -19.59 -12.64
N ASN A 6 8.80 -19.19 -13.81
CA ASN A 6 8.39 -17.94 -14.43
C ASN A 6 6.93 -17.99 -14.88
N SER A 7 6.46 -19.13 -15.38
CA SER A 7 5.06 -19.39 -15.73
C SER A 7 4.15 -19.37 -14.50
N LEU A 8 4.51 -20.08 -13.43
CA LEU A 8 3.76 -20.10 -12.17
C LEU A 8 3.67 -18.72 -11.54
N THR A 9 4.78 -17.97 -11.54
CA THR A 9 4.80 -16.60 -11.03
C THR A 9 3.95 -15.68 -11.89
N SER A 10 3.99 -15.82 -13.21
CA SER A 10 3.12 -15.04 -14.11
C SER A 10 1.65 -15.36 -13.89
N LYS A 11 1.30 -16.63 -13.65
CA LYS A 11 -0.06 -17.07 -13.32
C LYS A 11 -0.54 -16.50 -11.99
N LEU A 12 0.30 -16.55 -10.96
CA LEU A 12 0.04 -15.91 -9.67
C LEU A 12 -0.14 -14.40 -9.82
N LEU A 13 0.78 -13.68 -10.47
CA LEU A 13 0.62 -12.23 -10.67
C LEU A 13 -0.59 -11.85 -11.53
N ALA A 14 -1.00 -12.72 -12.47
CA ALA A 14 -2.20 -12.50 -13.28
C ALA A 14 -3.51 -12.74 -12.50
N GLU A 15 -3.52 -13.71 -11.57
CA GLU A 15 -4.64 -13.96 -10.66
C GLU A 15 -4.84 -12.83 -9.66
N TRP A 16 -3.76 -12.15 -9.28
CA TRP A 16 -3.82 -10.94 -8.47
C TRP A 16 -4.40 -9.84 -9.35
N GLY A 17 -5.73 -9.79 -9.40
CA GLY A 17 -6.53 -9.03 -10.34
C GLY A 17 -6.42 -7.52 -10.16
N TRP A 18 -5.40 -6.91 -10.76
CA TRP A 18 -5.35 -5.45 -10.95
C TRP A 18 -6.29 -4.97 -12.06
N LYS A 19 -6.99 -5.88 -12.77
CA LYS A 19 -7.90 -5.53 -13.87
C LYS A 19 -9.35 -5.42 -13.43
N ALA A 20 -9.82 -4.17 -13.49
CA ALA A 20 -11.19 -3.74 -13.74
C ALA A 20 -12.23 -4.09 -12.67
N GLU A 21 -12.22 -3.35 -11.56
CA GLU A 21 -13.51 -2.80 -11.16
C GLU A 21 -13.93 -1.81 -12.26
N GLU A 22 -14.90 -2.22 -13.08
CA GLU A 22 -15.75 -1.24 -13.73
C GLU A 22 -16.28 -0.33 -12.64
N VAL A 23 -15.89 0.94 -12.72
CA VAL A 23 -16.46 2.01 -11.91
C VAL A 23 -17.94 2.06 -12.25
N LYS A 24 -18.75 1.33 -11.49
CA LYS A 24 -20.19 1.51 -11.46
C LYS A 24 -20.40 2.81 -10.72
N ASP A 25 -20.87 3.84 -11.42
CA ASP A 25 -21.19 5.14 -10.86
C ASP A 25 -22.03 4.96 -9.60
N PHE A 26 -21.39 5.15 -8.44
CA PHE A 26 -22.04 5.08 -7.15
C PHE A 26 -22.75 6.42 -6.93
N GLU A 27 -24.01 6.47 -7.36
CA GLU A 27 -24.96 7.50 -6.99
C GLU A 27 -24.91 7.74 -5.48
N ARG A 28 -24.61 8.99 -5.13
CA ARG A 28 -24.50 9.46 -3.75
C ARG A 28 -25.90 9.81 -3.28
N ASP A 29 -26.47 8.96 -2.45
CA ASP A 29 -27.40 9.40 -1.42
C ASP A 29 -27.29 8.54 -0.16
N GLN A 30 -27.48 9.22 0.98
CA GLN A 30 -27.81 8.69 2.31
C GLN A 30 -26.70 8.61 3.39
N GLU A 31 -26.66 9.71 4.17
CA GLU A 31 -26.53 9.89 5.63
C GLU A 31 -25.63 8.96 6.48
N VAL A 32 -24.57 9.55 7.05
CA VAL A 32 -23.70 8.92 8.06
C VAL A 32 -24.06 9.37 9.48
N PRO A 33 -24.12 8.46 10.48
CA PRO A 33 -24.37 8.83 11.87
C PRO A 33 -23.09 9.37 12.53
N ALA A 34 -23.25 10.45 13.28
CA ALA A 34 -22.20 11.13 14.00
C ALA A 34 -21.82 10.37 15.27
N ASN A 35 -20.80 9.50 15.25
CA ASN A 35 -20.16 8.98 16.46
C ASN A 35 -18.74 8.45 16.16
N ALA A 36 -17.78 9.35 16.02
CA ALA A 36 -16.35 9.04 16.13
C ALA A 36 -15.62 10.29 16.65
N LEU A 37 -15.89 10.67 17.90
CA LEU A 37 -15.13 11.73 18.58
C LEU A 37 -13.84 11.16 19.17
N SER A 38 -12.71 11.74 18.79
CA SER A 38 -11.43 11.67 19.50
C SER A 38 -10.65 12.96 19.27
N PRO A 39 -9.80 13.35 20.23
CA PRO A 39 -9.98 14.59 20.98
C PRO A 39 -9.34 15.80 20.29
N ALA A 40 -10.00 16.94 20.37
CA ALA A 40 -9.42 18.22 19.99
C ALA A 40 -8.30 18.58 20.97
N SER A 41 -7.04 18.52 20.51
CA SER A 41 -5.94 19.14 21.24
C SER A 41 -6.14 20.66 21.19
N SER A 42 -6.49 21.21 22.33
CA SER A 42 -6.54 22.64 22.60
C SER A 42 -5.19 23.29 22.28
N PHE A 43 -5.18 24.16 21.29
CA PHE A 43 -4.26 25.29 21.25
C PHE A 43 -5.02 26.45 20.62
N GLU A 44 -5.24 27.50 21.41
CA GLU A 44 -5.90 28.71 20.97
C GLU A 44 -5.22 29.31 19.73
N SER A 45 -6.01 29.60 18.72
CA SER A 45 -5.65 30.60 17.72
C SER A 45 -6.92 31.16 17.13
N PHE A 46 -7.12 32.46 17.33
CA PHE A 46 -8.22 33.25 16.79
C PHE A 46 -8.46 32.94 15.31
N CYS A 47 -9.60 32.34 14.99
CA CYS A 47 -10.13 32.27 13.63
C CYS A 47 -11.21 33.34 13.49
N PRO A 48 -11.05 34.36 12.63
CA PRO A 48 -12.18 35.21 12.29
C PRO A 48 -13.18 34.35 11.49
N SER A 49 -14.41 34.20 12.00
CA SER A 49 -15.48 33.51 11.29
C SER A 49 -15.83 34.24 9.98
N PRO A 50 -16.07 33.54 8.85
CA PRO A 50 -16.51 34.20 7.63
C PRO A 50 -18.02 34.55 7.74
N PRO A 51 -18.47 35.67 7.14
CA PRO A 51 -19.87 36.06 7.23
C PRO A 51 -20.73 35.14 6.36
N ARG A 52 -21.93 34.82 6.85
CA ARG A 52 -22.97 34.14 6.06
C ARG A 52 -23.66 35.17 5.17
N PHE A 53 -23.67 34.93 3.87
CA PHE A 53 -24.59 35.58 2.94
C PHE A 53 -25.24 34.53 2.05
N GLY A 54 -26.57 34.63 1.95
CA GLY A 54 -27.40 33.78 1.13
C GLY A 54 -27.44 34.19 -0.34
N ASP A 55 -28.20 33.38 -1.06
CA ASP A 55 -28.67 33.45 -2.44
C ASP A 55 -27.72 33.14 -3.62
N SER A 56 -28.04 32.00 -4.25
CA SER A 56 -28.07 31.71 -5.70
C SER A 56 -26.96 32.28 -6.60
N GLU A 57 -25.89 31.50 -6.83
CA GLU A 57 -25.30 31.35 -8.17
C GLU A 57 -24.29 30.18 -8.15
N GLN A 58 -24.32 29.33 -9.17
CA GLN A 58 -23.49 28.12 -9.31
C GLN A 58 -21.98 28.42 -9.22
N LYS A 59 -21.39 28.31 -8.02
CA LYS A 59 -19.94 28.36 -7.84
C LYS A 59 -19.37 26.97 -8.01
N VAL A 60 -18.78 26.75 -9.19
CA VAL A 60 -17.97 25.58 -9.54
C VAL A 60 -17.09 25.22 -8.35
N ALA A 61 -17.38 24.10 -7.70
CA ALA A 61 -16.68 23.66 -6.50
C ALA A 61 -15.22 23.33 -6.86
N VAL A 62 -14.33 24.31 -6.73
CA VAL A 62 -12.89 24.10 -6.88
C VAL A 62 -12.47 23.23 -5.71
N LYS A 63 -12.29 21.92 -5.97
CA LYS A 63 -11.84 20.92 -4.99
C LYS A 63 -10.70 21.51 -4.15
N PRO A 64 -10.81 21.53 -2.81
CA PRO A 64 -9.75 22.05 -1.96
C PRO A 64 -8.46 21.26 -2.20
N LYS A 65 -7.51 21.86 -2.91
CA LYS A 65 -6.17 21.28 -3.10
C LYS A 65 -5.51 21.22 -1.73
N MET A 66 -5.16 20.01 -1.31
CA MET A 66 -4.49 19.74 -0.05
C MET A 66 -3.28 20.66 0.14
N SER A 67 -3.19 21.32 1.29
CA SER A 67 -2.09 22.24 1.57
C SER A 67 -0.73 21.54 1.49
N ILE A 68 0.31 22.28 1.10
CA ILE A 68 1.68 21.74 0.96
C ILE A 68 2.13 21.09 2.28
N LYS A 69 1.84 21.69 3.44
CA LYS A 69 2.16 21.14 4.76
C LYS A 69 1.53 19.75 4.98
N ARG A 70 0.26 19.57 4.61
CA ARG A 70 -0.44 18.28 4.72
C ARG A 70 0.17 17.24 3.77
N ARG A 71 0.49 17.63 2.54
CA ARG A 71 1.16 16.77 1.56
C ARG A 71 2.51 16.27 2.08
N MET A 72 3.35 17.17 2.64
CA MET A 72 4.66 16.80 3.18
C MET A 72 4.57 15.80 4.33
N LYS A 73 3.64 16.01 5.29
CA LYS A 73 3.40 15.05 6.38
C LYS A 73 2.94 13.68 5.87
N ALA A 74 2.10 13.66 4.83
CA ALA A 74 1.66 12.42 4.20
C ALA A 74 2.82 11.71 3.47
N SER A 75 3.67 12.45 2.75
CA SER A 75 4.84 11.91 2.07
C SER A 75 5.86 11.31 3.04
N GLU A 76 6.14 11.95 4.18
CA GLU A 76 7.06 11.37 5.17
C GLU A 76 6.48 10.11 5.82
N ARG A 77 5.16 10.07 6.03
CA ARG A 77 4.48 8.84 6.49
C ARG A 77 4.64 7.69 5.49
N GLU A 78 4.43 7.95 4.20
CA GLU A 78 4.61 6.91 3.19
C GLU A 78 6.07 6.48 3.07
N LYS A 79 7.02 7.41 3.23
CA LYS A 79 8.45 7.10 3.26
C LYS A 79 8.78 6.14 4.39
N LEU A 80 8.27 6.37 5.61
CA LEU A 80 8.46 5.46 6.74
C LEU A 80 7.80 4.10 6.49
N ARG A 81 6.60 4.08 5.91
CA ARG A 81 5.93 2.84 5.51
C ARG A 81 6.78 2.04 4.51
N MET A 82 7.35 2.69 3.51
CA MET A 82 8.23 2.06 2.52
C MET A 82 9.57 1.60 3.08
N ARG A 83 10.16 2.33 4.04
CA ARG A 83 11.35 1.87 4.78
C ARG A 83 11.07 0.57 5.53
N SER A 84 9.99 0.52 6.31
CA SER A 84 9.59 -0.70 7.03
C SER A 84 9.35 -1.89 6.09
N LEU A 85 8.74 -1.67 4.92
CA LEU A 85 8.59 -2.71 3.90
C LEU A 85 9.95 -3.21 3.35
N ALA A 86 10.88 -2.29 3.12
CA ALA A 86 12.23 -2.66 2.67
C ALA A 86 12.96 -3.48 3.73
N ASP A 87 12.89 -3.08 5.00
CA ASP A 87 13.53 -3.79 6.11
C ASP A 87 12.98 -5.22 6.25
N ALA A 88 11.65 -5.39 6.21
CA ALA A 88 11.02 -6.71 6.23
C ALA A 88 11.47 -7.60 5.04
N LEU A 89 11.64 -7.01 3.85
CA LEU A 89 12.16 -7.72 2.69
C LEU A 89 13.63 -8.10 2.85
N HIS A 90 14.44 -7.26 3.49
CA HIS A 90 15.83 -7.59 3.81
C HIS A 90 15.90 -8.75 4.81
N GLN A 91 15.12 -8.71 5.90
CA GLN A 91 15.03 -9.82 6.86
C GLN A 91 14.61 -11.12 6.17
N LEU A 92 13.68 -11.06 5.22
CA LEU A 92 13.28 -12.24 4.46
C LEU A 92 14.45 -12.86 3.67
N ARG A 93 15.39 -12.05 3.17
CA ARG A 93 16.58 -12.55 2.46
C ARG A 93 17.54 -13.29 3.38
N ASP A 94 17.59 -12.94 4.66
CA ASP A 94 18.48 -13.58 5.64
C ASP A 94 18.08 -15.05 5.90
N TYR A 95 16.82 -15.41 5.61
CA TYR A 95 16.32 -16.78 5.69
C TYR A 95 16.48 -17.58 4.40
N LEU A 96 16.90 -16.95 3.30
CA LEU A 96 17.08 -17.65 2.03
C LEU A 96 18.48 -18.31 1.97
N PRO A 97 18.57 -19.57 1.51
CA PRO A 97 19.84 -20.22 1.23
C PRO A 97 20.78 -19.39 0.35
N ALA A 98 22.07 -19.45 0.65
CA ALA A 98 23.12 -18.71 -0.08
C ALA A 98 23.13 -19.03 -1.58
N ASP A 99 22.74 -20.25 -1.94
CA ASP A 99 22.68 -20.79 -3.30
C ASP A 99 21.77 -19.96 -4.22
N TYR A 100 20.74 -19.32 -3.66
CA TYR A 100 19.84 -18.43 -4.40
C TYR A 100 20.47 -17.05 -4.67
N SER A 101 21.44 -16.63 -3.86
CA SER A 101 22.13 -15.34 -3.98
C SER A 101 23.35 -15.47 -4.86
N GLN A 102 23.13 -15.52 -6.18
CA GLN A 102 24.21 -15.64 -7.15
C GLN A 102 25.10 -14.38 -7.13
N ARG A 103 26.42 -14.59 -6.98
CA ARG A 103 27.47 -13.62 -7.37
C ARG A 103 27.65 -12.41 -6.43
N GLY A 104 27.27 -12.53 -5.17
CA GLY A 104 27.46 -11.47 -4.16
C GLY A 104 26.60 -10.23 -4.40
N GLN A 105 25.60 -10.33 -5.29
CA GLN A 105 24.64 -9.26 -5.56
C GLN A 105 23.39 -9.48 -4.69
N PRO A 106 22.81 -8.42 -4.11
CA PRO A 106 21.57 -8.55 -3.35
C PRO A 106 20.41 -8.91 -4.29
N LEU A 107 19.56 -9.85 -3.85
CA LEU A 107 18.38 -10.28 -4.60
C LEU A 107 17.44 -9.10 -4.92
N THR A 108 16.87 -9.05 -6.12
CA THR A 108 15.78 -8.10 -6.41
C THR A 108 14.52 -8.44 -5.61
N LYS A 109 13.55 -7.51 -5.52
CA LYS A 109 12.29 -7.74 -4.80
C LYS A 109 11.54 -8.96 -5.35
N ILE A 110 11.41 -9.05 -6.68
CA ILE A 110 10.72 -10.15 -7.34
C ILE A 110 11.45 -11.48 -7.14
N GLN A 111 12.79 -11.50 -7.20
CA GLN A 111 13.57 -12.71 -6.93
C GLN A 111 13.42 -13.19 -5.49
N THR A 112 13.47 -12.26 -4.53
CA THR A 112 13.31 -12.58 -3.10
C THR A 112 11.97 -13.30 -2.86
N LEU A 113 10.88 -12.75 -3.42
CA LEU A 113 9.55 -13.36 -3.31
C LEU A 113 9.47 -14.73 -4.01
N LYS A 114 10.02 -14.84 -5.23
CA LYS A 114 10.08 -16.11 -5.98
C LYS A 114 10.81 -17.20 -5.20
N TYR A 115 12.01 -16.92 -4.71
CA TYR A 115 12.82 -17.89 -3.99
C TYR A 115 12.24 -18.25 -2.63
N THR A 116 11.55 -17.32 -1.96
CA THR A 116 10.85 -17.62 -0.70
C THR A 116 9.76 -18.66 -0.91
N ILE A 117 8.92 -18.51 -1.94
CA ILE A 117 7.86 -19.48 -2.25
C ILE A 117 8.48 -20.85 -2.55
N GLN A 118 9.54 -20.88 -3.35
CA GLN A 118 10.26 -22.11 -3.67
C GLN A 118 10.81 -22.78 -2.41
N TYR A 119 11.51 -22.03 -1.56
CA TYR A 119 12.14 -22.57 -0.36
C TYR A 119 11.12 -23.15 0.63
N ILE A 120 9.97 -22.47 0.83
CA ILE A 120 8.87 -23.00 1.65
C ILE A 120 8.37 -24.34 1.09
N ASN A 121 8.21 -24.46 -0.24
CA ASN A 121 7.76 -25.71 -0.87
C ASN A 121 8.77 -26.84 -0.69
N GLU A 122 10.05 -26.59 -0.91
CA GLU A 122 11.14 -27.56 -0.72
C GLU A 122 11.21 -28.06 0.72
N LEU A 123 11.13 -27.14 1.71
CA LEU A 123 11.07 -27.49 3.12
C LEU A 123 9.82 -28.33 3.44
N SER A 124 8.67 -27.97 2.85
CA SER A 124 7.42 -28.71 3.04
C SER A 124 7.48 -30.11 2.45
N GLU A 125 8.13 -30.29 1.29
CA GLU A 125 8.37 -31.61 0.69
C GLU A 125 9.32 -32.45 1.53
N LEU A 126 10.41 -31.87 2.02
CA LEU A 126 11.38 -32.54 2.89
C LEU A 126 10.74 -33.04 4.18
N LEU A 127 9.79 -32.27 4.74
CA LEU A 127 9.02 -32.68 5.92
C LEU A 127 7.97 -33.77 5.61
N ARG A 128 7.39 -33.79 4.41
CA ARG A 128 6.43 -34.85 3.99
C ARG A 128 7.10 -36.17 3.62
N ASN A 129 8.34 -36.11 3.15
CA ASN A 129 9.13 -37.28 2.73
C ASN A 129 9.98 -37.87 3.86
N LYS A 130 9.76 -37.43 5.10
CA LYS A 130 10.26 -38.05 6.34
C LYS A 130 9.20 -38.95 6.94
#